data_AF-A0A2G6AP81-F1
#
_entry.id   AF-A0A2G6AP81-F1
#
_cell.length_a   1.000
_cell.length_b   1.000
_cell.length_c   1.000
_cell.angle_alpha   90.00
_cell.angle_beta   90.00
_cell.angle_gamma   90.00
#
_symmetry.space_group_name_H-M   'P 1'
#
loop_
_entity.id
_entity.type
_entity.pdbx_description
1 polymer ?
#
loop_
_entity_poly.entity_id
_entity_poly.type
_entity_poly.pdbx_seq_one_letter_code
_entity_poly.pdbx_strand_id
1 'polypeptide(L)'
;MQPKRGASIEGFKASEKGKELRIEKHNTEYRVHRKGDSEVIVFDLQYTIRNGMEKYADGAQFYWPFFDRRNETDYGNMTITIVPLSPASDVMFIGYDSAEETGKVQPDGTVIFSLGEVRAGDNGDIRVVYEPSLFPAMTAVDGDIRSAVKKDQEIAAMLRQEFIENQKVMGTVGGVSVAAGILGVGLIGFFANVRRKNMSRKRTIKWNRMVSTFQ
;
A
#
# COMPACT_ATOMS: atom_id res chain seq x y z
N MET A 1 -1.09 -2.54 -9.25
CA MET A 1 -2.20 -2.76 -10.20
C MET A 1 -3.10 -1.53 -10.15
N GLN A 2 -4.42 -1.58 -10.39
CA GLN A 2 -5.31 -0.39 -10.34
C GLN A 2 -6.52 -0.66 -9.44
N PRO A 3 -7.11 0.36 -8.79
CA PRO A 3 -8.31 0.17 -7.99
C PRO A 3 -9.44 -0.45 -8.82
N LYS A 4 -10.42 -1.06 -8.13
CA LYS A 4 -11.61 -1.60 -8.79
C LYS A 4 -12.26 -0.56 -9.71
N ARG A 5 -12.65 -0.99 -10.91
CA ARG A 5 -13.36 -0.14 -11.86
C ARG A 5 -14.69 0.33 -11.25
N GLY A 6 -14.91 1.64 -11.25
CA GLY A 6 -16.11 2.25 -10.66
C GLY A 6 -15.99 2.55 -9.17
N ALA A 7 -14.84 2.28 -8.54
CA ALA A 7 -14.55 2.76 -7.20
C ALA A 7 -14.29 4.27 -7.22
N SER A 8 -14.73 4.98 -6.18
CA SER A 8 -14.53 6.42 -6.04
C SER A 8 -14.28 6.84 -4.60
N ILE A 9 -13.46 7.89 -4.44
CA ILE A 9 -13.24 8.53 -3.14
C ILE A 9 -14.27 9.65 -2.94
N GLU A 10 -14.96 9.61 -1.81
CA GLU A 10 -15.93 10.61 -1.36
C GLU A 10 -15.55 11.17 0.02
N GLY A 11 -16.04 12.38 0.32
CA GLY A 11 -15.91 12.98 1.65
C GLY A 11 -14.46 13.22 2.09
N PHE A 12 -13.53 13.44 1.16
CA PHE A 12 -12.12 13.61 1.47
C PHE A 12 -11.89 14.88 2.32
N LYS A 13 -11.28 14.67 3.48
CA LYS A 13 -10.87 15.70 4.43
C LYS A 13 -9.41 15.50 4.79
N ALA A 14 -8.73 16.61 5.05
CA ALA A 14 -7.35 16.64 5.45
C ALA A 14 -7.20 17.63 6.60
N SER A 15 -6.51 17.24 7.67
CA SER A 15 -6.23 18.14 8.78
C SER A 15 -4.79 18.01 9.29
N GLU A 16 -4.25 19.09 9.83
CA GLU A 16 -2.98 19.12 10.57
C GLU A 16 -3.28 19.59 11.99
N LYS A 17 -2.96 18.78 13.01
CA LYS A 17 -3.20 19.11 14.43
C LYS A 17 -4.67 19.54 14.68
N GLY A 18 -5.60 18.83 14.06
CA GLY A 18 -7.05 19.09 14.15
C GLY A 18 -7.55 20.30 13.36
N LYS A 19 -6.68 21.03 12.63
CA LYS A 19 -7.10 22.14 11.77
C LYS A 19 -7.25 21.65 10.33
N GLU A 20 -8.42 21.88 9.75
CA GLU A 20 -8.72 21.50 8.37
C GLU A 20 -7.81 22.26 7.39
N LEU A 21 -7.31 21.54 6.39
CA LEU A 21 -6.44 22.05 5.35
C LEU A 21 -7.23 22.31 4.08
N ARG A 22 -6.73 23.25 3.27
CA ARG A 22 -7.34 23.54 1.97
C ARG A 22 -7.12 22.34 1.04
N ILE A 23 -8.19 21.86 0.44
CA ILE A 23 -8.18 20.76 -0.52
C ILE A 23 -8.64 21.29 -1.87
N GLU A 24 -7.94 20.91 -2.93
CA GLU A 24 -8.39 21.09 -4.30
C GLU A 24 -8.58 19.72 -4.96
N LYS A 25 -9.75 19.52 -5.57
CA LYS A 25 -10.07 18.29 -6.31
C LYS A 25 -9.95 18.57 -7.80
N HIS A 26 -9.10 17.81 -8.48
CA HIS A 26 -8.97 17.79 -9.94
C HIS A 26 -9.27 16.38 -10.44
N ASN A 27 -10.48 16.18 -10.99
CA ASN A 27 -10.98 14.86 -11.38
C ASN A 27 -10.93 13.85 -10.21
N THR A 28 -9.99 12.91 -10.25
CA THR A 28 -9.75 11.88 -9.22
C THR A 28 -8.58 12.20 -8.30
N GLU A 29 -7.88 13.31 -8.54
CA GLU A 29 -6.73 13.77 -7.75
C GLU A 29 -7.19 14.74 -6.65
N TYR A 30 -6.71 14.53 -5.43
CA TYR A 30 -6.91 15.42 -4.29
C TYR A 30 -5.57 16.06 -3.90
N ARG A 31 -5.50 17.38 -3.94
CA ARG A 31 -4.31 18.16 -3.55
C ARG A 31 -4.57 18.85 -2.23
N VAL A 32 -3.78 18.49 -1.22
CA VAL A 32 -3.81 19.14 0.10
C VAL A 32 -2.77 20.26 0.11
N HIS A 33 -3.23 21.49 0.26
CA HIS A 33 -2.40 22.69 0.23
C HIS A 33 -2.08 23.16 1.65
N ARG A 34 -0.78 23.29 1.94
CA ARG A 34 -0.29 23.73 3.24
C ARG A 34 1.00 24.54 3.07
N LYS A 35 1.07 25.72 3.68
CA LYS A 35 2.27 26.57 3.69
C LYS A 35 3.27 26.06 4.74
N GLY A 36 4.55 26.01 4.42
CA GLY A 36 5.63 25.85 5.39
C GLY A 36 6.98 25.55 4.76
N ASP A 37 7.99 25.40 5.62
CA ASP A 37 9.39 25.23 5.23
C ASP A 37 9.84 23.76 5.30
N SER A 38 11.09 23.50 5.67
CA SER A 38 11.64 22.16 5.86
C SER A 38 11.35 21.69 7.28
N GLU A 39 10.29 20.93 7.47
CA GLU A 39 9.86 20.41 8.78
C GLU A 39 9.17 19.05 8.65
N VAL A 40 9.09 18.32 9.76
CA VAL A 40 8.31 17.09 9.86
C VAL A 40 6.89 17.45 10.24
N ILE A 41 5.94 17.10 9.36
CA ILE A 41 4.51 17.42 9.55
C ILE A 41 3.69 16.13 9.65
N VAL A 42 2.62 16.21 10.44
CA VAL A 42 1.66 15.12 10.63
C VAL A 42 0.30 15.56 10.14
N PHE A 43 -0.26 14.76 9.26
CA PHE A 43 -1.56 14.99 8.67
C PHE A 43 -2.49 13.82 8.97
N ASP A 44 -3.77 14.14 9.11
CA ASP A 44 -4.86 13.18 9.17
C ASP A 44 -5.66 13.28 7.87
N LEU A 45 -5.77 12.19 7.11
CA LEU A 45 -6.69 12.10 5.97
C LEU A 45 -7.86 11.22 6.34
N GLN A 46 -9.05 11.70 6.03
CA GLN A 46 -10.28 10.96 6.18
C GLN A 46 -11.03 10.96 4.86
N TYR A 47 -11.45 9.78 4.41
CA TYR A 47 -12.26 9.66 3.20
C TYR A 47 -13.01 8.32 3.18
N THR A 48 -14.01 8.23 2.31
CA THR A 48 -14.78 7.02 2.06
C THR A 48 -14.48 6.51 0.66
N ILE A 49 -14.17 5.21 0.53
CA ILE A 49 -14.06 4.56 -0.78
C ILE A 49 -15.40 3.87 -1.05
N ARG A 50 -16.14 4.39 -2.03
CA ARG A 50 -17.35 3.76 -2.56
C ARG A 50 -17.00 2.69 -3.55
N ASN A 51 -17.75 1.59 -3.54
CA ASN A 51 -17.56 0.48 -4.46
C ASN A 51 -16.11 -0.03 -4.45
N GLY A 52 -15.43 0.02 -3.30
CA GLY A 52 -14.03 -0.43 -3.18
C GLY A 52 -13.87 -1.94 -3.00
N MET A 53 -14.99 -2.63 -2.77
CA MET A 53 -15.02 -4.05 -2.44
C MET A 53 -15.54 -4.90 -3.61
N GLU A 54 -15.07 -6.14 -3.71
CA GLU A 54 -15.65 -7.19 -4.56
C GLU A 54 -15.96 -8.42 -3.72
N LYS A 55 -17.16 -8.99 -3.91
CA LYS A 55 -17.57 -10.19 -3.21
C LYS A 55 -17.51 -11.37 -4.17
N TYR A 56 -16.91 -12.45 -3.73
CA TYR A 56 -16.88 -13.76 -4.35
C TYR A 56 -17.63 -14.75 -3.46
N ALA A 57 -17.83 -15.98 -3.94
CA ALA A 57 -18.45 -17.02 -3.14
C ALA A 57 -17.62 -17.37 -1.89
N ASP A 58 -16.29 -17.33 -2.00
CA ASP A 58 -15.34 -17.72 -0.96
C ASP A 58 -14.77 -16.54 -0.15
N GLY A 59 -14.93 -15.29 -0.58
CA GLY A 59 -14.38 -14.14 0.13
C GLY A 59 -14.85 -12.78 -0.38
N ALA A 60 -14.78 -11.77 0.48
CA ALA A 60 -14.98 -10.37 0.10
C ALA A 60 -13.63 -9.65 0.11
N GLN A 61 -13.14 -9.25 -1.08
CA GLN A 61 -11.87 -8.55 -1.20
C GLN A 61 -12.01 -7.03 -1.14
N PHE A 62 -11.04 -6.44 -0.46
CA PHE A 62 -10.60 -5.08 -0.61
C PHE A 62 -9.25 -5.08 -1.32
N TYR A 63 -9.11 -4.33 -2.41
CA TYR A 63 -7.82 -4.10 -3.06
C TYR A 63 -7.63 -2.61 -3.33
N TRP A 64 -6.51 -2.05 -2.89
CA TRP A 64 -6.23 -0.64 -3.07
C TRP A 64 -4.74 -0.31 -3.21
N PRO A 65 -4.34 0.42 -4.27
CA PRO A 65 -3.03 1.05 -4.37
C PRO A 65 -3.05 2.36 -3.58
N PHE A 66 -2.50 2.35 -2.36
CA PHE A 66 -2.55 3.50 -1.46
C PHE A 66 -1.63 4.64 -1.90
N PHE A 67 -0.53 4.29 -2.55
CA PHE A 67 0.41 5.24 -3.14
C PHE A 67 1.09 4.59 -4.34
N ASP A 68 1.49 5.43 -5.29
CA ASP A 68 2.18 4.99 -6.48
C ASP A 68 3.35 5.91 -6.84
N ARG A 69 4.03 5.57 -7.94
CA ARG A 69 5.21 6.27 -8.44
C ARG A 69 5.04 7.76 -8.72
N ARG A 70 3.81 8.28 -8.75
CA ARG A 70 3.52 9.71 -8.91
C ARG A 70 3.71 10.48 -7.60
N ASN A 71 3.88 9.78 -6.48
CA ASN A 71 4.18 10.41 -5.20
C ASN A 71 5.56 11.10 -5.24
N GLU A 72 5.57 12.42 -5.12
CA GLU A 72 6.77 13.25 -5.24
C GLU A 72 7.54 13.43 -3.92
N THR A 73 6.99 12.96 -2.79
CA THR A 73 7.55 13.22 -1.45
C THR A 73 7.61 11.95 -0.61
N ASP A 74 8.73 11.75 0.11
CA ASP A 74 8.89 10.63 1.03
C ASP A 74 7.85 10.66 2.17
N TYR A 75 7.30 9.50 2.50
CA TYR A 75 6.57 9.27 3.73
C TYR A 75 7.53 8.72 4.79
N GLY A 76 7.62 9.36 5.95
CA GLY A 76 8.63 9.01 6.96
C GLY A 76 8.22 7.86 7.89
N ASN A 77 6.95 7.79 8.28
CA ASN A 77 6.41 6.70 9.10
C ASN A 77 4.96 6.50 8.69
N MET A 78 4.72 5.52 7.83
CA MET A 78 3.41 5.20 7.27
C MET A 78 2.87 3.93 7.89
N THR A 79 1.66 4.02 8.42
CA THR A 79 0.85 2.88 8.86
C THR A 79 -0.49 2.90 8.15
N ILE A 80 -0.88 1.76 7.58
CA ILE A 80 -2.20 1.57 6.97
C ILE A 80 -2.98 0.58 7.84
N THR A 81 -4.21 0.94 8.21
CA THR A 81 -5.07 0.11 9.06
C THR A 81 -6.39 -0.14 8.36
N ILE A 82 -6.69 -1.41 8.09
CA ILE A 82 -7.92 -1.88 7.46
C ILE A 82 -8.79 -2.50 8.55
N VAL A 83 -9.92 -1.86 8.84
CA VAL A 83 -10.86 -2.29 9.88
C VAL A 83 -12.11 -2.88 9.22
N PRO A 84 -12.51 -4.12 9.54
CA PRO A 84 -13.74 -4.71 9.00
C PRO A 84 -14.99 -4.04 9.61
N LEU A 85 -16.15 -4.19 8.94
CA LEU A 85 -17.43 -3.65 9.43
C LEU A 85 -17.88 -4.28 10.76
N SER A 86 -17.43 -5.49 11.04
CA SER A 86 -17.68 -6.25 12.26
C SER A 86 -16.50 -7.20 12.49
N PRO A 87 -16.30 -7.73 13.71
CA PRO A 87 -15.18 -8.62 13.98
C PRO A 87 -15.10 -9.76 12.96
N ALA A 88 -13.92 -9.93 12.35
CA ALA A 88 -13.68 -10.94 11.34
C ALA A 88 -12.77 -12.03 11.87
N SER A 89 -13.05 -13.27 11.49
CA SER A 89 -12.32 -14.46 11.99
C SER A 89 -11.50 -15.16 10.92
N ASP A 90 -11.83 -14.97 9.64
CA ASP A 90 -11.16 -15.61 8.52
C ASP A 90 -10.62 -14.56 7.55
N VAL A 91 -9.44 -14.02 7.88
CA VAL A 91 -8.79 -12.93 7.16
C VAL A 91 -7.57 -13.41 6.39
N MET A 92 -7.55 -13.18 5.09
CA MET A 92 -6.33 -13.29 4.26
C MET A 92 -5.87 -11.92 3.83
N PHE A 93 -4.56 -11.69 3.76
CA PHE A 93 -4.03 -10.42 3.28
C PHE A 93 -2.69 -10.61 2.58
N ILE A 94 -2.36 -9.66 1.71
CA ILE A 94 -1.04 -9.54 1.10
C ILE A 94 -0.76 -8.05 0.83
N GLY A 95 0.46 -7.63 1.12
CA GLY A 95 0.99 -6.34 0.71
C GLY A 95 1.96 -6.54 -0.45
N TYR A 96 1.96 -5.62 -1.40
CA TYR A 96 2.88 -5.59 -2.54
C TYR A 96 3.80 -4.37 -2.45
N ASP A 97 4.94 -4.44 -3.12
CA ASP A 97 5.94 -3.37 -3.16
C ASP A 97 6.32 -2.93 -1.71
N SER A 98 6.26 -1.64 -1.38
CA SER A 98 6.61 -1.15 -0.03
C SER A 98 5.71 -1.70 1.10
N ALA A 99 4.59 -2.35 0.79
CA ALA A 99 3.71 -2.98 1.77
C ALA A 99 4.05 -4.46 2.04
N GLU A 100 4.96 -5.06 1.29
CA GLU A 100 5.31 -6.48 1.41
C GLU A 100 5.86 -6.82 2.81
N GLU A 101 5.38 -7.91 3.43
CA GLU A 101 5.75 -8.35 4.80
C GLU A 101 5.48 -7.35 5.94
N THR A 102 4.80 -6.23 5.68
CA THR A 102 4.52 -5.22 6.71
C THR A 102 3.21 -5.45 7.46
N GLY A 103 2.36 -6.35 6.94
CA GLY A 103 1.00 -6.62 7.41
C GLY A 103 0.93 -7.60 8.59
N LYS A 104 0.03 -7.32 9.54
CA LYS A 104 -0.35 -8.23 10.63
C LYS A 104 -1.85 -8.15 10.90
N VAL A 105 -2.47 -9.30 11.15
CA VAL A 105 -3.87 -9.38 11.58
C VAL A 105 -3.98 -9.25 13.10
N GLN A 106 -5.00 -8.53 13.57
CA GLN A 106 -5.37 -8.37 14.97
C GLN A 106 -6.51 -9.33 15.34
N PRO A 107 -6.77 -9.58 16.65
CA PRO A 107 -7.81 -10.52 17.08
C PRO A 107 -9.23 -10.18 16.63
N ASP A 108 -9.51 -8.92 16.29
CA ASP A 108 -10.81 -8.45 15.79
C ASP A 108 -10.92 -8.49 14.25
N GLY A 109 -9.89 -9.00 13.57
CA GLY A 109 -9.82 -9.03 12.10
C GLY A 109 -9.28 -7.73 11.47
N THR A 110 -8.88 -6.74 12.28
CA THR A 110 -8.18 -5.55 11.76
C THR A 110 -6.83 -5.96 11.17
N VAL A 111 -6.49 -5.47 9.99
CA VAL A 111 -5.17 -5.68 9.37
C VAL A 111 -4.36 -4.39 9.43
N ILE A 112 -3.18 -4.45 10.05
CA ILE A 112 -2.27 -3.32 10.20
C ILE A 112 -1.02 -3.58 9.35
N PHE A 113 -0.74 -2.69 8.40
CA PHE A 113 0.49 -2.64 7.64
C PHE A 113 1.38 -1.53 8.19
N SER A 114 2.55 -1.90 8.72
CA SER A 114 3.54 -0.98 9.29
C SER A 114 4.70 -0.77 8.31
N LEU A 115 4.52 0.14 7.36
CA LEU A 115 5.46 0.34 6.24
C LEU A 115 6.70 1.14 6.65
N GLY A 116 6.61 2.00 7.66
CA GLY A 116 7.72 2.85 8.06
C GLY A 116 8.01 3.91 7.00
N GLU A 117 9.26 4.01 6.55
CA GLU A 117 9.66 4.95 5.50
C GLU A 117 9.27 4.42 4.11
N VAL A 118 8.53 5.21 3.34
CA VAL A 118 8.18 4.94 1.95
C VAL A 118 8.74 6.06 1.09
N ARG A 119 9.56 5.75 0.10
CA ARG A 119 10.24 6.78 -0.70
C ARG A 119 9.34 7.35 -1.77
N ALA A 120 9.61 8.58 -2.17
CA ALA A 120 9.06 9.17 -3.38
C ALA A 120 9.33 8.23 -4.57
N GLY A 121 8.31 8.00 -5.40
CA GLY A 121 8.39 7.09 -6.53
C GLY A 121 8.15 5.60 -6.22
N ASP A 122 7.99 5.21 -4.95
CA ASP A 122 7.64 3.84 -4.58
C ASP A 122 6.13 3.57 -4.73
N ASN A 123 5.77 2.28 -4.88
CA ASN A 123 4.39 1.80 -4.90
C ASN A 123 4.05 1.09 -3.59
N GLY A 124 2.76 1.03 -3.26
CA GLY A 124 2.28 0.22 -2.15
C GLY A 124 0.82 -0.15 -2.33
N ASP A 125 0.63 -1.42 -2.68
CA ASP A 125 -0.69 -1.99 -2.87
C ASP A 125 -1.00 -2.94 -1.72
N ILE A 126 -2.25 -2.92 -1.26
CA ILE A 126 -2.73 -3.82 -0.22
C ILE A 126 -3.96 -4.55 -0.74
N ARG A 127 -3.99 -5.87 -0.52
CA ARG A 127 -5.17 -6.70 -0.68
C ARG A 127 -5.53 -7.35 0.65
N VAL A 128 -6.79 -7.26 1.03
CA VAL A 128 -7.36 -7.94 2.20
C VAL A 128 -8.62 -8.68 1.78
N VAL A 129 -8.82 -9.89 2.26
CA VAL A 129 -10.00 -10.71 2.02
C VAL A 129 -10.60 -11.10 3.36
N TYR A 130 -11.90 -10.82 3.49
CA TYR A 130 -12.71 -11.16 4.65
C TYR A 130 -13.73 -12.26 4.30
N GLU A 131 -14.33 -12.90 5.30
CA GLU A 131 -15.47 -13.78 5.08
C GLU A 131 -16.64 -13.07 4.34
N PRO A 132 -17.28 -13.72 3.36
CA PRO A 132 -18.31 -13.09 2.52
C PRO A 132 -19.60 -12.76 3.29
N SER A 133 -19.82 -13.41 4.45
CA SER A 133 -20.96 -13.20 5.34
C SER A 133 -20.98 -11.81 5.98
N LEU A 134 -19.82 -11.12 6.08
CA LEU A 134 -19.74 -9.74 6.58
C LEU A 134 -20.33 -8.72 5.60
N PHE A 135 -20.58 -9.12 4.35
CA PHE A 135 -21.09 -8.25 3.29
C PHE A 135 -22.36 -8.84 2.66
N PRO A 136 -23.46 -9.02 3.42
CA PRO A 136 -24.65 -9.69 2.92
C PRO A 136 -25.36 -8.91 1.81
N ALA A 137 -25.23 -7.58 1.81
CA ALA A 137 -25.85 -6.70 0.81
C ALA A 137 -25.14 -6.70 -0.57
N MET A 138 -23.91 -7.22 -0.65
CA MET A 138 -23.16 -7.29 -1.91
C MET A 138 -23.56 -8.51 -2.73
N THR A 139 -23.67 -8.32 -4.04
CA THR A 139 -23.81 -9.40 -5.02
C THR A 139 -22.45 -10.04 -5.29
N ALA A 140 -22.38 -11.36 -5.26
CA ALA A 140 -21.16 -12.09 -5.57
C ALA A 140 -20.89 -12.07 -7.08
N VAL A 141 -19.64 -11.89 -7.47
CA VAL A 141 -19.15 -12.11 -8.83
C VAL A 141 -18.61 -13.53 -8.97
N ASP A 142 -18.47 -14.01 -10.20
CA ASP A 142 -17.95 -15.34 -10.49
C ASP A 142 -16.46 -15.47 -10.11
N GLY A 143 -16.08 -16.66 -9.64
CA GLY A 143 -14.72 -17.04 -9.30
C GLY A 143 -14.46 -17.17 -7.79
N ASP A 144 -13.21 -17.53 -7.47
CA ASP A 144 -12.72 -17.72 -6.10
C ASP A 144 -11.53 -16.78 -5.86
N ILE A 145 -11.59 -15.99 -4.80
CA ILE A 145 -10.54 -15.01 -4.50
C ILE A 145 -9.48 -15.53 -3.55
N ARG A 146 -9.82 -16.43 -2.62
CA ARG A 146 -8.87 -16.93 -1.62
C ARG A 146 -7.77 -17.75 -2.25
N SER A 147 -8.10 -18.57 -3.24
CA SER A 147 -7.12 -19.35 -4.00
C SER A 147 -6.13 -18.45 -4.74
N ALA A 148 -6.61 -17.36 -5.33
CA ALA A 148 -5.77 -16.36 -6.00
C ALA A 148 -4.84 -15.64 -5.02
N VAL A 149 -5.34 -15.22 -3.86
CA VAL A 149 -4.50 -14.58 -2.82
C VAL A 149 -3.46 -15.55 -2.27
N LYS A 150 -3.83 -16.80 -2.03
CA LYS A 150 -2.89 -17.84 -1.59
C LYS A 150 -1.76 -18.03 -2.59
N LYS A 151 -2.10 -18.10 -3.88
CA LYS A 151 -1.11 -18.20 -4.96
C LYS A 151 -0.16 -17.00 -4.99
N ASP A 152 -0.69 -15.78 -4.81
CA ASP A 152 0.15 -14.58 -4.75
C ASP A 152 1.10 -14.61 -3.55
N GLN A 153 0.64 -15.08 -2.38
CA GLN A 153 1.48 -15.26 -1.19
C GLN A 153 2.59 -16.29 -1.41
N GLU A 154 2.27 -17.42 -2.05
CA GLU A 154 3.24 -18.48 -2.39
C GLU A 154 4.31 -17.97 -3.36
N ILE A 155 3.90 -17.22 -4.39
CA ILE A 155 4.83 -16.59 -5.35
C ILE A 155 5.75 -15.59 -4.64
N ALA A 156 5.19 -14.73 -3.77
CA ALA A 156 5.98 -13.74 -3.02
C ALA A 156 6.98 -14.43 -2.08
N ALA A 157 6.57 -15.50 -1.41
CA ALA A 157 7.46 -16.30 -0.56
C ALA A 157 8.60 -16.95 -1.35
N MET A 158 8.29 -17.51 -2.52
CA MET A 158 9.28 -18.14 -3.41
C MET A 158 10.31 -17.11 -3.93
N LEU A 159 9.86 -15.98 -4.48
CA LEU A 159 10.74 -14.93 -5.01
C LEU A 159 11.67 -14.36 -3.93
N ARG A 160 11.15 -14.20 -2.71
CA ARG A 160 11.94 -13.78 -1.55
C ARG A 160 13.02 -14.81 -1.19
N GLN A 161 12.65 -16.09 -1.15
CA GLN A 161 13.59 -17.14 -0.82
C GLN A 161 14.74 -17.21 -1.85
N GLU A 162 14.41 -17.10 -3.14
CA GLU A 162 15.39 -17.01 -4.23
C GLU A 162 16.32 -15.80 -4.07
N PHE A 163 15.77 -14.62 -3.71
CA PHE A 163 16.58 -13.42 -3.47
C PHE A 163 17.56 -13.59 -2.30
N ILE A 164 17.10 -14.19 -1.19
CA ILE A 164 17.94 -14.47 -0.01
C ILE A 164 19.06 -15.45 -0.36
N GLU A 165 18.76 -16.50 -1.13
CA GLU A 165 19.75 -17.49 -1.56
C GLU A 165 20.78 -16.87 -2.50
N ASN A 166 20.35 -16.08 -3.48
CA ASN A 166 21.25 -15.36 -4.39
C ASN A 166 22.16 -14.38 -3.65
N GLN A 167 21.66 -13.65 -2.64
CA GLN A 167 22.51 -12.77 -1.82
C GLN A 167 23.58 -13.55 -1.04
N LYS A 168 23.26 -14.73 -0.51
CA LYS A 168 24.24 -15.57 0.22
C LYS A 168 25.35 -16.08 -0.68
N VAL A 169 25.02 -16.48 -1.91
CA VAL A 169 25.99 -16.92 -2.92
C VAL A 169 26.91 -15.76 -3.32
N MET A 170 26.35 -14.56 -3.57
CA MET A 170 27.13 -13.37 -3.92
C MET A 170 28.00 -12.86 -2.75
N GLY A 171 27.56 -12.99 -1.50
CA GLY A 171 28.33 -12.61 -0.32
C GLY A 171 29.53 -13.52 -0.02
N THR A 172 29.54 -14.74 -0.55
CA THR A 172 30.58 -15.76 -0.28
C THR A 172 31.69 -15.77 -1.33
N VAL A 173 31.42 -15.29 -2.55
CA VAL A 173 32.41 -15.21 -3.63
C VAL A 173 32.96 -13.79 -3.71
N GLY A 174 34.10 -13.55 -3.06
CA GLY A 174 34.79 -12.27 -3.12
C GLY A 174 35.17 -11.86 -4.54
N GLY A 175 34.72 -10.67 -4.96
CA GLY A 175 35.28 -9.86 -6.04
C GLY A 175 35.26 -10.45 -7.45
N VAL A 176 34.29 -10.03 -8.28
CA VAL A 176 34.45 -9.42 -9.62
C VAL A 176 33.06 -9.25 -10.25
N SER A 177 32.84 -8.07 -10.80
CA SER A 177 31.65 -7.54 -11.46
C SER A 177 31.39 -8.12 -12.86
N VAL A 178 30.11 -8.35 -13.23
CA VAL A 178 29.31 -7.67 -14.28
C VAL A 178 28.07 -8.50 -14.68
N ALA A 179 26.96 -7.78 -14.78
CA ALA A 179 25.65 -8.05 -15.38
C ALA A 179 25.45 -9.23 -16.36
N ALA A 180 24.34 -9.96 -16.19
CA ALA A 180 23.20 -10.00 -17.14
C ALA A 180 22.15 -11.01 -16.64
N GLY A 181 20.91 -10.54 -16.43
CA GLY A 181 19.78 -11.39 -16.05
C GLY A 181 18.60 -10.62 -15.49
N ILE A 182 18.09 -9.62 -16.23
CA ILE A 182 16.81 -8.99 -15.94
C ILE A 182 15.70 -9.94 -16.39
N LEU A 183 14.96 -10.49 -15.42
CA LEU A 183 13.54 -10.85 -15.52
C LEU A 183 12.93 -10.48 -14.14
N GLY A 184 12.57 -9.22 -13.88
CA GLY A 184 11.25 -8.67 -14.19
C GLY A 184 10.24 -9.22 -13.18
N VAL A 185 9.97 -8.61 -12.03
CA VAL A 185 9.41 -7.26 -11.78
C VAL A 185 9.83 -6.86 -10.36
N GLY A 186 10.50 -5.71 -10.17
CA GLY A 186 10.81 -5.23 -8.81
C GLY A 186 12.07 -4.36 -8.63
N LEU A 187 12.83 -4.04 -9.69
CA LEU A 187 14.06 -3.23 -9.57
C LEU A 187 14.06 -2.02 -10.51
N ILE A 188 13.14 -1.09 -10.30
CA ILE A 188 13.27 0.30 -10.82
C ILE A 188 13.75 1.27 -9.73
N GLY A 189 13.85 0.86 -8.46
CA GLY A 189 14.25 1.76 -7.37
C GLY A 189 15.75 1.97 -7.14
N PHE A 190 16.65 1.12 -7.65
CA PHE A 190 18.02 1.07 -7.09
C PHE A 190 19.15 1.72 -7.95
N PHE A 191 18.92 2.07 -9.22
CA PHE A 191 19.97 2.63 -10.09
C PHE A 191 19.80 4.10 -10.52
N ALA A 192 18.84 4.84 -9.94
CA ALA A 192 18.74 6.29 -10.16
C ALA A 192 19.63 7.13 -9.21
N ASN A 193 20.43 6.51 -8.34
CA ASN A 193 21.07 7.20 -7.20
C ASN A 193 22.59 7.46 -7.32
N VAL A 194 23.21 7.34 -8.50
CA VAL A 194 24.66 7.61 -8.66
C VAL A 194 24.98 8.81 -9.57
N ARG A 195 23.96 9.52 -10.10
CA ARG A 195 24.24 10.71 -10.93
C ARG A 195 23.22 11.84 -10.85
N ARG A 196 22.87 12.26 -9.62
CA ARG A 196 22.27 13.59 -9.40
C ARG A 196 22.62 14.16 -8.03
N LYS A 197 23.86 14.63 -7.91
CA LYS A 197 24.29 15.57 -6.87
C LYS A 197 23.76 16.95 -7.27
N ASN A 198 22.57 17.31 -6.79
CA ASN A 198 22.18 18.68 -6.35
C ASN A 198 20.66 18.78 -6.17
N MET A 199 20.28 19.13 -4.94
CA MET A 199 19.02 19.73 -4.49
C MET A 199 17.73 18.91 -4.72
N SER A 200 17.42 18.01 -3.79
CA SER A 200 16.03 17.86 -3.35
C SER A 200 15.95 18.14 -1.85
N ARG A 201 15.09 19.11 -1.53
CA ARG A 201 14.83 19.61 -0.18
C ARG A 201 14.04 18.51 0.52
N LYS A 202 14.68 17.74 1.41
CA LYS A 202 14.04 16.65 2.17
C LYS A 202 12.79 17.19 2.87
N ARG A 203 11.63 16.74 2.40
CA ARG A 203 10.34 16.92 3.06
C ARG A 203 9.98 15.55 3.62
N THR A 204 9.88 15.45 4.94
CA THR A 204 9.52 14.21 5.62
C THR A 204 8.13 14.39 6.19
N ILE A 205 7.13 13.73 5.62
CA ILE A 205 5.76 13.76 6.13
C ILE A 205 5.53 12.49 6.94
N LYS A 206 5.13 12.59 8.22
CA LYS A 206 4.76 11.44 9.06
C LYS A 206 3.25 11.27 9.04
N TRP A 207 2.76 10.10 8.62
CA TRP A 207 1.33 9.80 8.55
C TRP A 207 0.98 8.76 9.62
N ASN A 208 0.37 9.20 10.71
CA ASN A 208 0.08 8.30 11.83
C ASN A 208 -1.21 7.50 11.66
N ARG A 209 -2.17 7.97 10.83
CA ARG A 209 -3.47 7.30 10.74
C ARG A 209 -4.19 7.64 9.44
N MET A 210 -4.35 6.64 8.57
CA MET A 210 -5.28 6.69 7.45
C MET A 210 -6.45 5.76 7.79
N VAL A 211 -7.62 6.34 8.07
CA VAL A 211 -8.85 5.56 8.28
C VAL A 211 -9.63 5.58 6.99
N SER A 212 -9.60 4.45 6.28
CA SER A 212 -10.48 4.22 5.13
C SER A 212 -11.71 3.46 5.61
N THR A 213 -12.89 4.07 5.41
CA THR A 213 -14.16 3.38 5.60
C THR A 213 -14.66 2.91 4.24
N PHE A 214 -14.98 1.62 4.15
CA PHE A 214 -15.43 0.98 2.93
C PHE A 214 -16.95 0.77 3.00
N GLN A 215 -17.65 1.17 1.93
CA GLN A 215 -19.09 0.98 1.76
C GLN A 215 -19.40 0.46 0.35
#